data_AF-A0A9C7PMH9-F1
#
_entry.id   AF-A0A9C7PMH9-F1
#
_cell.length_a   1.000
_cell.length_b   1.000
_cell.length_c   1.000
_cell.angle_alpha   90.00
_cell.angle_beta   90.00
_cell.angle_gamma   90.00
#
_symmetry.space_group_name_H-M   'P 1'
#
loop_
_entity.id
_entity.type
_entity.pdbx_description
1 polymer ?
#
loop_
_entity_poly.entity_id
_entity_poly.type
_entity_poly.pdbx_seq_one_letter_code
_entity_poly.pdbx_strand_id
1 'polypeptide(L)'
;MGGTSTDVSLIQDGEPTSSRQTSLGNYPVKIPSLEVHSVGAGGGSIAHVPMTGAIRVGPESAGAAPGPACYGKGGTAPTVTDANVVLGRLPESLLGGRMPLDTKAAEEAVGALGRPLNLDVYETAQGIIDIVNENMFGALRLTTVHRGLDPRNFSLVPFGGAGPLHANALAMLGQCYPVIVPPTPGVLAALGFLHSNIRHEATQTLIQNLDHVEPIVLNRLPWNLTTKLVNCWTGKGMPLRIRPSNMRSTSLPRQGYELSLMFQAPI
;
A
#
# COMPACT_ATOMS: atom_id res chain seq x y z
N MET A 1 4.69 5.03 -2.50
CA MET A 1 4.16 5.71 -3.71
C MET A 1 4.97 5.31 -4.94
N GLY A 2 4.28 4.79 -5.95
CA GLY A 2 4.83 4.48 -7.27
C GLY A 2 4.39 5.48 -8.34
N GLY A 3 4.42 5.05 -9.61
CA GLY A 3 3.97 5.86 -10.74
C GLY A 3 2.44 5.98 -10.87
N THR A 4 1.68 5.02 -10.37
CA THR A 4 0.21 4.99 -10.58
C THR A 4 -0.57 5.11 -9.27
N SER A 5 -0.07 4.47 -8.22
CA SER A 5 -0.75 4.35 -6.94
C SER A 5 0.21 4.52 -5.76
N THR A 6 -0.39 4.61 -4.58
CA THR A 6 0.30 4.48 -3.31
C THR A 6 -0.35 3.39 -2.49
N ASP A 7 0.48 2.49 -1.98
CA ASP A 7 0.08 1.40 -1.11
C ASP A 7 0.52 1.74 0.32
N VAL A 8 -0.39 1.53 1.27
CA VAL A 8 -0.17 1.80 2.69
C VAL A 8 -0.47 0.54 3.49
N SER A 9 0.43 0.20 4.42
CA SER A 9 0.18 -0.83 5.43
C SER A 9 0.70 -0.39 6.80
N LEU A 10 0.27 -1.10 7.83
CA LEU A 10 0.66 -0.86 9.21
C LEU A 10 1.44 -2.07 9.75
N ILE A 11 2.56 -1.78 10.40
CA ILE A 11 3.34 -2.74 11.21
C ILE A 11 3.23 -2.30 12.67
N GLN A 12 2.86 -3.22 13.55
CA GLN A 12 2.73 -2.98 14.98
C GLN A 12 3.43 -4.12 15.72
N ASP A 13 4.23 -3.79 16.74
CA ASP A 13 4.98 -4.77 17.54
C ASP A 13 5.84 -5.75 16.72
N GLY A 14 6.37 -5.26 15.58
CA GLY A 14 7.18 -6.04 14.65
C GLY A 14 6.37 -6.94 13.69
N GLU A 15 5.05 -6.98 13.82
CA GLU A 15 4.17 -7.81 13.00
C GLU A 15 3.36 -6.96 12.01
N PRO A 16 3.28 -7.35 10.73
CA PRO A 16 2.44 -6.65 9.77
C PRO A 16 0.97 -6.96 10.05
N THR A 17 0.09 -5.98 9.82
CA THR A 17 -1.34 -6.26 10.01
C THR A 17 -1.88 -7.15 8.90
N SER A 18 -2.64 -8.18 9.28
CA SER A 18 -3.32 -9.09 8.37
C SER A 18 -4.83 -8.80 8.29
N SER A 19 -5.39 -8.91 7.09
CA SER A 19 -6.83 -9.00 6.86
C SER A 19 -7.26 -10.45 6.62
N ARG A 20 -8.47 -10.83 7.05
CA ARG A 20 -9.05 -12.16 6.77
C ARG A 20 -9.82 -12.22 5.46
N GLN A 21 -10.06 -11.06 4.86
CA GLN A 21 -10.81 -10.92 3.63
C GLN A 21 -10.00 -10.05 2.69
N THR A 22 -9.74 -10.59 1.51
CA THR A 22 -9.12 -9.87 0.39
C THR A 22 -10.20 -9.62 -0.65
N SER A 23 -10.13 -8.53 -1.41
CA SER A 23 -10.95 -8.38 -2.61
C SER A 23 -10.12 -8.74 -3.84
N LEU A 24 -10.63 -9.62 -4.68
CA LEU A 24 -10.10 -9.86 -6.03
C LEU A 24 -11.00 -9.13 -7.03
N GLY A 25 -10.60 -7.91 -7.41
CA GLY A 25 -11.50 -7.00 -8.12
C GLY A 25 -12.74 -6.69 -7.26
N ASN A 26 -13.93 -7.03 -7.78
CA ASN A 26 -15.20 -6.84 -7.08
C ASN A 26 -15.61 -8.03 -6.21
N TYR A 27 -14.78 -9.08 -6.12
CA TYR A 27 -15.14 -10.33 -5.45
C TYR A 27 -14.45 -10.44 -4.10
N PRO A 28 -15.19 -10.44 -2.98
CA PRO A 28 -14.60 -10.71 -1.68
C PRO A 28 -14.23 -12.20 -1.56
N VAL A 29 -12.98 -12.46 -1.20
CA VAL A 29 -12.42 -13.80 -0.99
C VAL A 29 -11.91 -13.92 0.45
N LYS A 30 -12.27 -15.02 1.13
CA LYS A 30 -11.87 -15.32 2.52
C LYS A 30 -10.49 -15.97 2.54
N ILE A 31 -9.48 -15.24 2.08
CA ILE A 31 -8.08 -15.65 2.13
C ILE A 31 -7.36 -14.65 3.03
N PRO A 32 -6.66 -15.12 4.08
CA PRO A 32 -5.79 -14.27 4.87
C PRO A 32 -4.74 -13.61 3.99
N SER A 33 -4.61 -12.29 4.09
CA SER A 33 -3.60 -11.52 3.37
C SER A 33 -2.98 -10.48 4.28
N LEU A 34 -1.84 -9.94 3.86
CA LEU A 34 -1.41 -8.65 4.39
C LEU A 34 -2.44 -7.60 4.06
N GLU A 35 -2.74 -6.74 5.02
CA GLU A 35 -3.65 -5.64 4.78
C GLU A 35 -2.90 -4.46 4.17
N VAL A 36 -3.23 -4.19 2.91
CA VAL A 36 -2.66 -3.11 2.13
C VAL A 36 -3.81 -2.31 1.57
N HIS A 37 -3.80 -1.01 1.84
CA HIS A 37 -4.76 -0.07 1.28
C HIS A 37 -4.09 0.69 0.14
N SER A 38 -4.61 0.50 -1.07
CA SER A 38 -4.13 1.19 -2.27
C SER A 38 -4.99 2.40 -2.58
N VAL A 39 -4.37 3.55 -2.79
CA VAL A 39 -5.01 4.78 -3.25
C VAL A 39 -4.46 5.16 -4.63
N GLY A 40 -5.34 5.67 -5.51
CA GLY A 40 -5.01 6.20 -6.83
C GLY A 40 -4.26 7.53 -6.78
N ALA A 41 -3.13 7.55 -6.09
CA ALA A 41 -2.25 8.69 -5.88
C ALA A 41 -0.80 8.25 -6.12
N GLY A 42 -0.33 8.39 -7.35
CA GLY A 42 1.03 8.10 -7.79
C GLY A 42 1.63 9.26 -8.57
N GLY A 43 2.90 9.14 -8.98
CA GLY A 43 3.60 10.22 -9.69
C GLY A 43 2.92 10.59 -11.02
N GLY A 44 2.35 9.63 -11.73
CA GLY A 44 1.61 9.82 -12.96
C GLY A 44 0.14 10.16 -12.76
N SER A 45 -0.37 10.33 -11.54
CA SER A 45 -1.77 10.73 -11.33
C SER A 45 -2.06 12.05 -12.01
N ILE A 46 -3.10 12.09 -12.83
CA ILE A 46 -3.44 13.23 -13.68
C ILE A 46 -4.23 14.26 -12.86
N ALA A 47 -3.81 15.51 -12.94
CA ALA A 47 -4.53 16.65 -12.40
C ALA A 47 -5.52 17.19 -13.44
N HIS A 48 -6.73 17.53 -13.01
CA HIS A 48 -7.76 18.09 -13.87
C HIS A 48 -8.71 19.01 -13.09
N VAL A 49 -9.45 19.84 -13.82
CA VAL A 49 -10.52 20.69 -13.25
C VAL A 49 -11.86 20.14 -13.74
N PRO A 50 -12.67 19.48 -12.88
CA PRO A 50 -14.02 19.07 -13.22
C PRO A 50 -14.96 20.28 -13.28
N MET A 51 -16.22 20.05 -13.68
CA MET A 51 -17.26 21.09 -13.70
C MET A 51 -17.47 21.82 -12.35
N THR A 52 -16.99 21.24 -11.24
CA THR A 52 -17.03 21.87 -9.91
C THR A 52 -16.07 23.05 -9.75
N GLY A 53 -15.14 23.26 -10.69
CA GLY A 53 -14.20 24.40 -10.67
C GLY A 53 -13.05 24.28 -9.67
N ALA A 54 -12.82 23.09 -9.10
CA ALA A 54 -11.75 22.83 -8.13
C ALA A 54 -10.80 21.75 -8.67
N ILE A 55 -9.48 21.93 -8.48
CA ILE A 55 -8.50 20.95 -8.93
C ILE A 55 -8.77 19.59 -8.26
N ARG A 56 -8.66 18.53 -9.04
CA ARG A 56 -8.65 17.13 -8.61
C ARG A 56 -7.41 16.45 -9.16
N VAL A 57 -6.89 15.46 -8.41
CA VAL A 57 -5.73 14.67 -8.81
C VAL A 57 -6.09 13.19 -8.72
N GLY A 58 -5.93 12.47 -9.82
CA GLY A 58 -6.39 11.09 -9.96
C GLY A 58 -7.92 10.97 -10.13
N PRO A 59 -8.48 9.75 -10.15
CA PRO A 59 -7.77 8.47 -10.01
C PRO A 59 -7.02 8.04 -11.27
N GLU A 60 -7.27 8.70 -12.41
CA GLU A 60 -6.60 8.42 -13.67
C GLU A 60 -5.10 8.69 -13.59
N SER A 61 -4.32 7.89 -14.33
CA SER A 61 -2.87 7.98 -14.37
C SER A 61 -2.37 7.98 -15.80
N ALA A 62 -1.36 8.80 -16.08
CA ALA A 62 -0.65 8.84 -17.35
C ALA A 62 0.23 7.60 -17.60
N GLY A 63 0.42 6.76 -16.57
CA GLY A 63 1.25 5.56 -16.64
C GLY A 63 2.71 5.87 -16.99
N ALA A 64 3.35 4.95 -17.72
CA ALA A 64 4.74 5.12 -18.19
C ALA A 64 4.85 5.58 -19.66
N ALA A 65 3.79 5.38 -20.45
CA ALA A 65 3.65 5.80 -21.83
C ALA A 65 2.15 6.11 -22.09
N PRO A 66 1.77 7.35 -22.45
CA PRO A 66 2.66 8.48 -22.75
C PRO A 66 3.37 9.05 -21.50
N GLY A 67 2.88 8.78 -20.29
CA GLY A 67 3.50 9.22 -19.04
C GLY A 67 3.35 10.73 -18.78
N PRO A 68 3.93 11.22 -17.66
CA PRO A 68 4.10 12.64 -17.37
C PRO A 68 4.64 13.45 -18.56
N ALA A 69 4.22 14.70 -18.69
CA ALA A 69 4.66 15.58 -19.78
C ALA A 69 6.19 15.76 -19.76
N CYS A 70 6.76 15.89 -18.56
CA CYS A 70 8.19 16.03 -18.32
C CYS A 70 9.01 14.81 -18.79
N TYR A 71 8.38 13.67 -19.12
CA TYR A 71 9.09 12.51 -19.66
C TYR A 71 9.38 12.63 -21.16
N GLY A 72 8.82 13.62 -21.87
CA GLY A 72 9.10 13.87 -23.28
C GLY A 72 8.59 12.77 -24.23
N LYS A 73 7.63 11.95 -23.80
CA LYS A 73 7.09 10.80 -24.57
C LYS A 73 5.72 11.07 -25.20
N GLY A 74 5.35 12.34 -25.36
CA GLY A 74 4.06 12.77 -25.91
C GLY A 74 2.94 12.93 -24.88
N GLY A 75 3.24 12.84 -23.58
CA GLY A 75 2.29 13.20 -22.52
C GLY A 75 2.05 14.71 -22.49
N THR A 76 0.81 15.12 -22.32
CA THR A 76 0.41 16.55 -22.25
C THR A 76 -0.47 16.88 -21.04
N ALA A 77 -1.03 15.85 -20.39
CA ALA A 77 -1.83 16.04 -19.20
C ALA A 77 -0.91 16.34 -18.00
N PRO A 78 -1.24 17.31 -17.13
CA PRO A 78 -0.45 17.64 -15.96
C PRO A 78 -0.51 16.49 -14.95
N THR A 79 0.64 16.08 -14.44
CA THR A 79 0.75 15.01 -13.44
C THR A 79 1.42 15.47 -12.15
N VAL A 80 1.38 14.62 -11.12
CA VAL A 80 2.11 14.82 -9.86
C VAL A 80 3.63 14.90 -10.09
N THR A 81 4.17 14.14 -11.03
CA THR A 81 5.59 14.21 -11.41
C THR A 81 5.89 15.56 -12.07
N ASP A 82 5.03 16.06 -12.96
CA ASP A 82 5.21 17.38 -13.58
C ASP A 82 5.22 18.50 -12.53
N ALA A 83 4.30 18.45 -11.56
CA ALA A 83 4.28 19.39 -10.45
C ALA A 83 5.57 19.33 -9.60
N ASN A 84 6.11 18.14 -9.34
CA ASN A 84 7.40 18.00 -8.64
C ASN A 84 8.58 18.56 -9.46
N VAL A 85 8.54 18.47 -10.79
CA VAL A 85 9.55 19.09 -11.68
C VAL A 85 9.44 20.61 -11.62
N VAL A 86 8.24 21.17 -11.77
CA VAL A 86 8.00 22.63 -11.70
C VAL A 86 8.49 23.21 -10.37
N LEU A 87 8.25 22.51 -9.25
CA LEU A 87 8.71 22.93 -7.92
C LEU A 87 10.19 22.67 -7.65
N GLY A 88 10.96 22.15 -8.62
CA GLY A 88 12.39 21.88 -8.48
C GLY A 88 12.73 20.76 -7.49
N ARG A 89 11.78 19.85 -7.21
CA ARG A 89 11.98 18.73 -6.26
C ARG A 89 12.63 17.52 -6.90
N LEU A 90 12.69 17.47 -8.23
CA LEU A 90 13.34 16.43 -9.00
C LEU A 90 14.58 16.98 -9.70
N PRO A 91 15.63 16.15 -9.87
CA PRO A 91 16.81 16.53 -10.65
C PRO A 91 16.49 16.66 -12.14
N GLU A 92 17.38 17.26 -12.92
CA GLU A 92 17.25 17.43 -14.38
C GLU A 92 17.11 16.11 -15.16
N SER A 93 17.51 14.99 -14.56
CA SER A 93 17.38 13.66 -15.16
C SER A 93 17.20 12.56 -14.11
N LEU A 94 16.42 11.54 -14.47
CA LEU A 94 16.17 10.34 -13.67
C LEU A 94 16.99 9.15 -14.19
N LEU A 95 16.93 8.04 -13.44
CA LEU A 95 17.55 6.76 -13.81
C LEU A 95 19.06 6.87 -14.09
N GLY A 96 19.77 7.67 -13.29
CA GLY A 96 21.21 7.88 -13.42
C GLY A 96 21.60 8.63 -14.70
N GLY A 97 20.77 9.59 -15.15
CA GLY A 97 21.04 10.40 -16.34
C GLY A 97 20.42 9.86 -17.63
N ARG A 98 19.86 8.65 -17.61
CA ARG A 98 19.30 8.00 -18.82
C ARG A 98 17.95 8.59 -19.26
N MET A 99 17.30 9.32 -18.37
CA MET A 99 15.99 9.89 -18.61
C MET A 99 16.00 11.38 -18.30
N PRO A 100 16.38 12.23 -19.26
CA PRO A 100 16.29 13.68 -19.10
C PRO A 100 14.82 14.09 -18.88
N LEU A 101 14.61 15.10 -18.03
CA LEU A 101 13.29 15.67 -17.79
C LEU A 101 13.12 16.97 -18.57
N ASP A 102 11.99 17.10 -19.24
CA ASP A 102 11.60 18.33 -19.93
C ASP A 102 10.82 19.24 -18.98
N THR A 103 11.55 20.16 -18.33
CA THR A 103 10.95 21.15 -17.43
C THR A 103 9.94 22.05 -18.13
N LYS A 104 10.18 22.41 -19.40
CA LYS A 104 9.26 23.28 -20.15
C LYS A 104 7.95 22.58 -20.46
N ALA A 105 8.00 21.29 -20.80
CA ALA A 105 6.80 20.49 -20.98
C ALA A 105 5.99 20.38 -19.68
N ALA A 106 6.67 20.24 -18.53
CA ALA A 106 6.03 20.23 -17.22
C ALA A 106 5.34 21.57 -16.92
N GLU A 107 6.04 22.69 -17.13
CA GLU A 107 5.54 24.06 -16.93
C GLU A 107 4.32 24.35 -17.82
N GLU A 108 4.35 23.97 -19.10
CA GLU A 108 3.21 24.18 -20.00
C GLU A 108 2.00 23.35 -19.56
N ALA A 109 2.19 22.08 -19.22
CA ALA A 109 1.11 21.20 -18.80
C ALA A 109 0.46 21.69 -17.49
N VAL A 110 1.28 22.03 -16.48
CA VAL A 110 0.78 22.56 -15.20
C VAL A 110 0.18 23.95 -15.37
N GLY A 111 0.80 24.83 -16.15
CA GLY A 111 0.28 26.16 -16.44
C GLY A 111 -1.05 26.13 -17.21
N ALA A 112 -1.26 25.16 -18.10
CA ALA A 112 -2.54 24.93 -18.76
C ALA A 112 -3.67 24.62 -17.77
N LEU A 113 -3.38 23.91 -16.67
CA LEU A 113 -4.35 23.64 -15.61
C LEU A 113 -4.67 24.89 -14.78
N GLY A 114 -3.66 25.71 -14.49
CA GLY A 114 -3.78 26.90 -13.64
C GLY A 114 -4.46 28.09 -14.30
N ARG A 115 -4.25 28.30 -15.60
CA ARG A 115 -4.82 29.39 -16.41
C ARG A 115 -6.33 29.62 -16.20
N PRO A 116 -7.23 28.61 -16.32
CA PRO A 116 -8.67 28.82 -16.11
C PRO A 116 -9.04 29.17 -14.66
N LEU A 117 -8.13 28.97 -13.71
CA LEU A 117 -8.32 29.26 -12.28
C LEU A 117 -7.63 30.56 -11.83
N ASN A 118 -6.97 31.29 -12.74
CA ASN A 118 -6.13 32.45 -12.44
C ASN A 118 -5.01 32.16 -11.41
N LEU A 119 -4.45 30.95 -11.45
CA LEU A 119 -3.31 30.56 -10.64
C LEU A 119 -2.03 30.62 -11.47
N ASP A 120 -0.92 31.00 -10.84
CA ASP A 120 0.39 30.86 -11.48
C ASP A 120 0.83 29.38 -11.54
N VAL A 121 1.90 29.10 -12.29
CA VAL A 121 2.39 27.73 -12.51
C VAL A 121 2.89 27.06 -11.22
N TYR A 122 3.49 27.82 -10.30
CA TYR A 122 4.02 27.32 -9.03
C TYR A 122 2.91 27.10 -8.02
N GLU A 123 1.95 28.02 -7.92
CA GLU A 123 0.73 27.86 -7.13
C GLU A 123 -0.06 26.63 -7.57
N THR A 124 -0.21 26.45 -8.89
CA THR A 124 -0.89 25.28 -9.45
C THR A 124 -0.12 23.99 -9.14
N ALA A 125 1.21 23.98 -9.32
CA ALA A 125 2.03 22.82 -8.98
C ALA A 125 1.93 22.47 -7.49
N GLN A 126 2.03 23.47 -6.60
CA GLN A 126 1.91 23.27 -5.16
C GLN A 126 0.51 22.74 -4.79
N GLY A 127 -0.56 23.27 -5.41
CA GLY A 127 -1.91 22.77 -5.23
C GLY A 127 -2.09 21.30 -5.64
N ILE A 128 -1.49 20.87 -6.76
CA ILE A 128 -1.47 19.45 -7.18
C ILE A 128 -0.82 18.59 -6.10
N ILE A 129 0.32 19.04 -5.57
CA ILE A 129 1.07 18.32 -4.52
C ILE A 129 0.26 18.24 -3.22
N ASP A 130 -0.39 19.31 -2.80
CA ASP A 130 -1.17 19.34 -1.57
C ASP A 130 -2.38 18.40 -1.67
N ILE A 131 -3.07 18.39 -2.82
CA ILE A 131 -4.20 17.49 -3.06
C ILE A 131 -3.76 16.02 -3.05
N VAL A 132 -2.65 15.66 -3.72
CA VAL A 132 -2.20 14.26 -3.72
C VAL A 132 -1.73 13.83 -2.33
N ASN A 133 -1.12 14.74 -1.54
CA ASN A 133 -0.74 14.46 -0.17
C ASN A 133 -1.96 14.20 0.73
N GLU A 134 -3.02 15.01 0.61
CA GLU A 134 -4.28 14.78 1.34
C GLU A 134 -4.94 13.45 0.94
N ASN A 135 -4.95 13.10 -0.35
CA ASN A 135 -5.46 11.82 -0.81
C ASN A 135 -4.67 10.64 -0.21
N MET A 136 -3.34 10.72 -0.19
CA MET A 136 -2.47 9.72 0.45
C MET A 136 -2.67 9.68 1.97
N PHE A 137 -2.84 10.83 2.61
CA PHE A 137 -3.12 10.91 4.04
C PHE A 137 -4.47 10.28 4.41
N GLY A 138 -5.48 10.42 3.55
CA GLY A 138 -6.74 9.68 3.68
C GLY A 138 -6.53 8.16 3.80
N ALA A 139 -5.65 7.59 2.98
CA ALA A 139 -5.31 6.15 3.06
C ALA A 139 -4.53 5.79 4.34
N LEU A 140 -3.64 6.68 4.82
CA LEU A 140 -2.98 6.50 6.13
C LEU A 140 -3.99 6.49 7.29
N ARG A 141 -5.03 7.34 7.23
CA ARG A 141 -6.09 7.34 8.26
C ARG A 141 -6.90 6.04 8.29
N LEU A 142 -7.15 5.42 7.13
CA LEU A 142 -7.84 4.11 7.05
C LEU A 142 -7.05 2.99 7.74
N THR A 143 -5.71 3.05 7.70
CA THR A 143 -4.85 2.01 8.32
C THR A 143 -4.54 2.27 9.79
N THR A 144 -4.81 3.48 10.30
CA THR A 144 -4.50 3.92 11.68
C THR A 144 -5.76 4.28 12.46
N VAL A 145 -6.29 5.48 12.25
CA VAL A 145 -7.40 6.08 13.03
C VAL A 145 -8.65 5.21 13.00
N HIS A 146 -8.98 4.62 11.85
CA HIS A 146 -10.14 3.72 11.73
C HIS A 146 -10.04 2.45 12.59
N ARG A 147 -8.84 2.14 13.10
CA ARG A 147 -8.59 1.04 14.04
C ARG A 147 -8.43 1.49 15.49
N GLY A 148 -8.68 2.77 15.77
CA GLY A 148 -8.45 3.35 17.09
C GLY A 148 -6.97 3.57 17.42
N LEU A 149 -6.10 3.59 16.40
CA LEU A 149 -4.67 3.82 16.58
C LEU A 149 -4.34 5.28 16.30
N ASP A 150 -3.54 5.87 17.19
CA ASP A 150 -3.03 7.23 17.05
C ASP A 150 -1.80 7.26 16.13
N PRO A 151 -1.85 7.92 14.95
CA PRO A 151 -0.72 8.00 14.02
C PRO A 151 0.56 8.55 14.64
N ARG A 152 0.45 9.39 15.69
CA ARG A 152 1.60 9.99 16.39
C ARG A 152 2.50 8.98 17.09
N ASN A 153 1.97 7.79 17.36
CA ASN A 153 2.71 6.68 17.96
C ASN A 153 3.50 5.86 16.93
N PHE A 154 3.48 6.25 15.65
CA PHE A 154 4.12 5.52 14.56
C PHE A 154 5.16 6.37 13.84
N SER A 155 6.20 5.69 13.37
CA SER A 155 7.14 6.23 12.38
C SER A 155 6.63 6.00 10.96
N LEU A 156 6.93 6.91 10.04
CA LEU A 156 6.57 6.76 8.63
C LEU A 156 7.75 6.22 7.83
N VAL A 157 7.57 5.11 7.12
CA VAL A 157 8.59 4.52 6.23
C VAL A 157 8.17 4.69 4.77
N PRO A 158 8.53 5.81 4.12
CA PRO A 158 8.21 6.03 2.72
C PRO A 158 9.09 5.18 1.81
N PHE A 159 8.48 4.49 0.85
CA PHE A 159 9.19 3.78 -0.20
C PHE A 159 8.45 3.84 -1.54
N GLY A 160 9.08 3.26 -2.56
CA GLY A 160 8.74 3.45 -3.97
C GLY A 160 9.49 4.66 -4.56
N GLY A 161 9.42 4.80 -5.88
CA GLY A 161 10.19 5.82 -6.60
C GLY A 161 9.83 7.26 -6.23
N ALA A 162 8.58 7.52 -5.84
CA ALA A 162 8.10 8.85 -5.48
C ALA A 162 7.80 9.01 -3.97
N GLY A 163 7.82 7.93 -3.18
CA GLY A 163 7.43 7.96 -1.77
C GLY A 163 8.17 9.03 -0.94
N PRO A 164 9.51 9.07 -0.98
CA PRO A 164 10.28 10.04 -0.20
C PRO A 164 9.98 11.51 -0.53
N LEU A 165 9.54 11.83 -1.76
CA LEU A 165 9.22 13.22 -2.18
C LEU A 165 8.04 13.81 -1.39
N HIS A 166 7.14 12.95 -0.91
CA HIS A 166 5.90 13.33 -0.24
C HIS A 166 5.94 13.05 1.28
N ALA A 167 6.97 12.36 1.75
CA ALA A 167 7.01 11.80 3.09
C ALA A 167 6.94 12.85 4.21
N ASN A 168 7.67 13.96 4.08
CA ASN A 168 7.66 15.01 5.08
C ASN A 168 6.29 15.69 5.18
N ALA A 169 5.61 15.90 4.05
CA ALA A 169 4.26 16.46 4.04
C ALA A 169 3.26 15.51 4.72
N LEU A 170 3.33 14.22 4.41
CA LEU A 170 2.51 13.20 5.06
C LEU A 170 2.78 13.11 6.57
N ALA A 171 4.04 13.22 6.99
CA ALA A 171 4.42 13.23 8.40
C ALA A 171 3.89 14.46 9.14
N MET A 172 3.88 15.63 8.50
CA MET A 172 3.27 16.84 9.07
C MET A 172 1.75 16.69 9.22
N LEU A 173 1.06 16.19 8.17
CA LEU A 173 -0.38 15.96 8.20
C LEU A 173 -0.80 14.95 9.28
N GLY A 174 -0.02 13.87 9.42
CA GLY A 174 -0.29 12.80 10.39
C GLY A 174 0.33 13.01 11.76
N GLN A 175 1.17 14.03 11.93
CA GLN A 175 2.03 14.20 13.10
C GLN A 175 2.82 12.93 13.45
N CYS A 176 3.18 12.13 12.44
CA CYS A 176 3.85 10.84 12.60
C CYS A 176 5.35 10.99 12.31
N TYR A 177 6.15 10.96 13.37
CA TYR A 177 7.60 11.12 13.32
C TYR A 177 8.27 10.00 14.12
N PRO A 178 9.50 9.59 13.74
CA PRO A 178 10.29 10.09 12.60
C PRO A 178 9.83 9.55 11.23
N VAL A 179 10.26 10.25 10.17
CA VAL A 179 10.28 9.71 8.80
C VAL A 179 11.58 8.96 8.58
N ILE A 180 11.49 7.69 8.20
CA ILE A 180 12.65 6.81 7.98
C ILE A 180 12.70 6.44 6.51
N VAL A 181 13.55 7.12 5.74
CA VAL A 181 13.77 6.82 4.31
C VAL A 181 14.85 5.74 4.19
N PRO A 182 14.52 4.53 3.67
CA PRO A 182 15.53 3.50 3.43
C PRO A 182 16.54 3.93 2.36
N PRO A 183 17.78 3.41 2.34
CA PRO A 183 18.81 3.82 1.37
C PRO A 183 18.40 3.64 -0.10
N THR A 184 17.58 2.62 -0.39
CA THR A 184 17.15 2.27 -1.75
C THR A 184 15.62 2.19 -1.83
N PRO A 185 14.90 3.30 -1.61
CA PRO A 185 13.46 3.28 -1.40
C PRO A 185 12.71 2.81 -2.65
N GLY A 186 13.25 3.07 -3.84
CA GLY A 186 12.66 2.65 -5.11
C GLY A 186 12.61 1.13 -5.34
N VAL A 187 13.44 0.35 -4.65
CA VAL A 187 13.53 -1.13 -4.82
C VAL A 187 13.23 -1.90 -3.55
N LEU A 188 12.70 -1.25 -2.51
CA LEU A 188 12.43 -1.87 -1.21
C LEU A 188 11.49 -3.08 -1.31
N ALA A 189 10.50 -3.03 -2.21
CA ALA A 189 9.59 -4.16 -2.42
C ALA A 189 10.32 -5.41 -2.95
N ALA A 190 11.28 -5.23 -3.87
CA ALA A 190 12.10 -6.33 -4.37
C ALA A 190 13.03 -6.89 -3.28
N LEU A 191 13.60 -6.02 -2.44
CA LEU A 191 14.38 -6.44 -1.28
C LEU A 191 13.53 -7.25 -0.29
N GLY A 192 12.31 -6.81 -0.02
CA GLY A 192 11.35 -7.55 0.82
C GLY A 192 11.03 -8.93 0.27
N PHE A 193 10.87 -9.06 -1.05
CA PHE A 193 10.69 -10.36 -1.71
C PHE A 193 11.91 -11.28 -1.52
N LEU A 194 13.14 -10.76 -1.71
CA LEU A 194 14.37 -11.53 -1.54
C LEU A 194 14.60 -12.00 -0.09
N HIS A 195 14.13 -11.23 0.89
CA HIS A 195 14.25 -11.55 2.32
C HIS A 195 13.06 -12.37 2.85
N SER A 196 12.02 -12.58 2.03
CA SER A 196 10.82 -13.29 2.47
C SER A 196 11.10 -14.78 2.63
N ASN A 197 10.55 -15.36 3.71
CA ASN A 197 10.57 -16.80 3.88
C ASN A 197 9.44 -17.43 3.06
N ILE A 198 9.70 -18.60 2.51
CA ILE A 198 8.64 -19.41 1.90
C ILE A 198 7.72 -19.88 3.03
N ARG A 199 6.42 -19.62 2.88
CA ARG A 199 5.38 -19.97 3.84
C ARG A 199 4.25 -20.67 3.10
N HIS A 200 3.79 -21.79 3.65
CA HIS A 200 2.55 -22.43 3.20
C HIS A 200 1.54 -22.38 4.35
N GLU A 201 0.30 -22.05 4.01
CA GLU A 201 -0.81 -22.02 4.95
C GLU A 201 -1.89 -22.99 4.51
N ALA A 202 -2.57 -23.61 5.48
CA ALA A 202 -3.74 -24.42 5.24
C ALA A 202 -4.77 -24.10 6.31
N THR A 203 -6.01 -23.89 5.87
CA THR A 203 -7.15 -23.55 6.73
C THR A 203 -8.22 -24.61 6.56
N GLN A 204 -8.89 -24.97 7.65
CA GLN A 204 -10.06 -25.84 7.63
C GLN A 204 -11.15 -25.25 8.52
N THR A 205 -12.36 -25.14 7.96
CA THR A 205 -13.54 -24.64 8.67
C THR A 205 -14.22 -25.77 9.42
N LEU A 206 -14.58 -25.54 10.69
CA LEU A 206 -15.44 -26.40 11.49
C LEU A 206 -16.68 -25.59 11.91
N ILE A 207 -17.87 -25.98 11.47
CA ILE A 207 -19.13 -25.34 11.85
C ILE A 207 -19.84 -26.24 12.86
N GLN A 208 -19.55 -26.06 14.15
CA GLN A 208 -20.20 -26.77 15.25
C GLN A 208 -20.26 -25.87 16.49
N ASN A 209 -21.27 -26.06 17.34
CA ASN A 209 -21.30 -25.41 18.64
C ASN A 209 -20.26 -26.05 19.55
N LEU A 210 -19.39 -25.23 20.16
CA LEU A 210 -18.28 -25.68 21.00
C LEU A 210 -18.73 -26.63 22.12
N ASP A 211 -19.94 -26.44 22.67
CA ASP A 211 -20.50 -27.27 23.73
C ASP A 211 -20.73 -28.74 23.28
N HIS A 212 -20.81 -28.97 21.98
CA HIS A 212 -21.06 -30.28 21.37
C HIS A 212 -19.84 -30.83 20.63
N VAL A 213 -18.69 -30.14 20.64
CA VAL A 213 -17.47 -30.62 19.98
C VAL A 213 -16.65 -31.45 20.95
N GLU A 214 -16.40 -32.71 20.60
CA GLU A 214 -15.47 -33.53 21.37
C GLU A 214 -14.04 -32.98 21.27
N PRO A 215 -13.27 -32.92 22.38
CA PRO A 215 -11.89 -32.43 22.37
C PRO A 215 -10.98 -33.13 21.35
N ILE A 216 -11.26 -34.40 21.04
CA ILE A 216 -10.50 -35.17 20.04
C ILE A 216 -10.61 -34.58 18.63
N VAL A 217 -11.78 -34.04 18.26
CA VAL A 217 -12.00 -33.39 16.97
C VAL A 217 -11.13 -32.14 16.88
N LEU A 218 -11.15 -31.32 17.93
CA LEU A 218 -10.32 -30.12 18.03
C LEU A 218 -8.83 -30.43 17.95
N ASN A 219 -8.37 -31.56 18.50
CA ASN A 219 -6.96 -31.95 18.47
C ASN A 219 -6.54 -32.56 17.12
N ARG A 220 -7.45 -33.23 16.40
CA ARG A 220 -7.15 -33.81 15.07
C ARG A 220 -7.02 -32.78 13.97
N LEU A 221 -7.77 -31.67 14.03
CA LEU A 221 -7.77 -30.67 12.97
C LEU A 221 -6.38 -30.06 12.69
N PRO A 222 -5.64 -29.55 13.70
CA PRO A 222 -4.27 -29.09 13.50
C PRO A 222 -3.35 -30.19 12.94
N TRP A 223 -3.49 -31.42 13.42
CA TRP A 223 -2.67 -32.54 12.96
C TRP A 223 -2.85 -32.82 11.46
N ASN A 224 -4.10 -32.84 11.00
CA ASN A 224 -4.41 -33.06 9.58
C ASN A 224 -3.86 -31.94 8.70
N LEU A 225 -3.99 -30.68 9.13
CA LEU A 225 -3.44 -29.52 8.43
C LEU A 225 -1.91 -29.56 8.39
N THR A 226 -1.25 -29.83 9.51
CA THR A 226 0.21 -29.97 9.59
C THR A 226 0.69 -31.08 8.68
N THR A 227 0.06 -32.25 8.72
CA THR A 227 0.43 -33.39 7.86
C THR A 227 0.33 -33.03 6.38
N LYS A 228 -0.76 -32.35 5.97
CA LYS A 228 -0.93 -31.88 4.60
C LYS A 228 0.16 -30.88 4.19
N LEU A 229 0.49 -29.93 5.07
CA LEU A 229 1.53 -28.94 4.83
C LEU A 229 2.92 -29.58 4.73
N VAL A 230 3.24 -30.52 5.62
CA VAL A 230 4.48 -31.30 5.63
C VAL A 230 4.64 -32.06 4.32
N ASN A 231 3.61 -32.81 3.90
CA ASN A 231 3.67 -33.59 2.66
C ASN A 231 3.84 -32.69 1.42
N CYS A 232 3.17 -31.53 1.40
CA CYS A 232 3.35 -30.54 0.34
C CYS A 232 4.78 -29.96 0.33
N TRP A 233 5.36 -29.74 1.50
CA TRP A 233 6.71 -29.18 1.65
C TRP A 233 7.80 -30.17 1.24
N THR A 234 7.74 -31.40 1.77
CA THR A 234 8.69 -32.48 1.46
C THR A 234 8.56 -32.96 0.02
N GLY A 235 7.34 -33.00 -0.52
CA GLY A 235 7.10 -33.30 -1.94
C GLY A 235 7.74 -32.32 -2.91
N LYS A 236 8.05 -31.09 -2.47
CA LYS A 236 8.81 -30.08 -3.24
C LYS A 236 10.33 -30.16 -3.01
N GLY A 237 10.81 -31.18 -2.28
CA GLY A 237 12.24 -31.36 -1.98
C GLY A 237 12.79 -30.36 -0.95
N MET A 238 11.93 -29.69 -0.18
CA MET A 238 12.35 -28.65 0.76
C MET A 238 12.69 -29.24 2.15
N PRO A 239 13.76 -28.77 2.82
CA PRO A 239 14.17 -29.30 4.13
C PRO A 239 13.16 -28.94 5.22
N LEU A 240 12.96 -29.88 6.16
CA LEU A 240 12.03 -29.75 7.29
C LEU A 240 12.60 -28.83 8.38
N ARG A 241 12.49 -27.52 8.17
CA ARG A 241 12.66 -26.52 9.24
C ARG A 241 11.32 -25.81 9.45
N ILE A 242 10.45 -26.42 10.24
CA ILE A 242 9.08 -25.96 10.44
C ILE A 242 9.00 -25.07 11.68
N ARG A 243 8.42 -23.88 11.52
CA ARG A 243 7.92 -23.07 12.64
C ARG A 243 6.39 -23.07 12.57
N PRO A 244 5.70 -23.94 13.31
CA PRO A 244 4.25 -23.96 13.27
C PRO A 244 3.70 -22.70 13.91
N SER A 245 2.73 -22.07 13.25
CA SER A 245 1.89 -21.04 13.84
C SER A 245 0.44 -21.50 13.71
N ASN A 246 -0.30 -21.47 14.81
CA ASN A 246 -1.68 -21.96 14.80
C ASN A 246 -2.63 -20.87 15.27
N MET A 247 -3.71 -20.70 14.51
CA MET A 247 -4.76 -19.73 14.77
C MET A 247 -6.12 -20.43 14.67
N ARG A 248 -6.99 -20.18 15.64
CA ARG A 248 -8.40 -20.61 15.60
C ARG A 248 -9.28 -19.38 15.51
N SER A 249 -10.30 -19.44 14.67
CA SER A 249 -11.35 -18.43 14.62
C SER A 249 -12.62 -19.02 15.23
N THR A 250 -13.26 -18.29 16.15
CA THR A 250 -14.50 -18.71 16.82
C THR A 250 -15.50 -17.57 16.88
N SER A 251 -16.80 -17.84 16.88
CA SER A 251 -17.83 -16.82 17.02
C SER A 251 -18.81 -17.22 18.13
N LEU A 252 -19.33 -16.22 18.85
CA LEU A 252 -20.45 -16.43 19.75
C LEU A 252 -21.72 -16.76 18.95
N PRO A 253 -22.70 -17.45 19.55
CA PRO A 253 -23.98 -17.68 18.91
C PRO A 253 -24.59 -16.36 18.40
N ARG A 254 -25.02 -16.34 17.13
CA ARG A 254 -25.63 -15.19 16.43
C ARG A 254 -24.68 -14.02 16.13
N GLN A 255 -23.39 -14.15 16.40
CA GLN A 255 -22.40 -13.17 15.99
C GLN A 255 -22.10 -13.32 14.49
N GLY A 256 -22.18 -12.23 13.74
CA GLY A 256 -21.91 -12.20 12.29
C GLY A 256 -20.42 -12.16 11.92
N TYR A 257 -19.52 -12.21 12.91
CA TYR A 257 -18.07 -12.16 12.73
C TYR A 257 -17.36 -13.11 13.69
N GLU A 258 -16.14 -13.52 13.34
CA GLU A 258 -15.33 -14.44 14.13
C GLU A 258 -14.18 -13.71 14.85
N LEU A 259 -13.78 -14.20 16.01
CA LEU A 259 -12.63 -13.75 16.79
C LEU A 259 -11.46 -14.70 16.58
N SER A 260 -10.26 -14.16 16.31
CA SER A 260 -9.03 -14.95 16.18
C SER A 260 -8.42 -15.14 17.55
N LEU A 261 -8.12 -16.38 17.87
CA LEU A 261 -7.38 -16.76 19.07
C LEU A 261 -6.09 -17.44 18.60
N MET A 262 -4.96 -16.88 19.03
CA MET A 262 -3.67 -17.56 18.92
C MET A 262 -3.66 -18.71 19.92
N PHE A 263 -3.24 -19.90 19.49
CA PHE A 263 -3.09 -21.03 20.39
C PHE A 263 -1.75 -21.72 20.14
N GLN A 264 -1.09 -22.13 21.22
CA GLN A 264 0.02 -23.07 21.13
C GLN A 264 -0.58 -24.45 20.86
N ALA A 265 -0.25 -25.05 19.72
CA ALA A 265 -0.53 -26.48 19.58
C ALA A 265 0.40 -27.24 20.54
N PRO A 266 -0.11 -28.28 21.23
CA PRO A 266 0.80 -29.24 21.84
C PRO A 266 1.67 -29.82 20.72
N ILE A 267 2.98 -29.76 20.92
CA ILE A 267 4.00 -30.31 20.01
C ILE A 267 3.78 -31.81 19.86
#